data_AF-A0A1J6J3H4-F1
#
_entry.id   AF-A0A1J6J3H4-F1
#
_cell.length_a   1.000
_cell.length_b   1.000
_cell.length_c   1.000
_cell.angle_alpha   90.00
_cell.angle_beta   90.00
_cell.angle_gamma   90.00
#
_symmetry.space_group_name_H-M   'P 1'
#
loop_
_entity.id
_entity.type
_entity.pdbx_description
1 polymer ?
#
loop_
_entity_poly.entity_id
_entity_poly.type
_entity_poly.pdbx_seq_one_letter_code
_entity_poly.pdbx_strand_id
1 'polypeptide(L)'
;VSMAVTPAMATEHWVGDDQGWKLNFDYKAWAESKEFHVGDTLSMLVNIILFWIYIINRGFTMCSNAEPLNSGNDVIELKSPGKRWYFCGAKYHCQLGMKVAINVLPEVGSPSTAPSGSPASS
;
A
#
# COMPACT_ATOMS: atom_id res chain seq x y z
N VAL A 1 -7.95 -0.05 34.28
CA VAL A 1 -6.61 -0.14 33.67
C VAL A 1 -6.57 0.90 32.56
N SER A 2 -5.89 2.03 32.78
CA SER A 2 -5.73 3.05 31.75
C SER A 2 -4.74 2.52 30.72
N MET A 3 -5.21 2.25 29.50
CA MET A 3 -4.33 1.93 28.38
C MET A 3 -3.62 3.22 28.01
N ALA A 4 -2.32 3.30 28.30
CA ALA A 4 -1.48 4.36 27.78
C ALA A 4 -1.40 4.20 26.26
N VAL A 5 -2.06 5.08 25.52
CA VAL A 5 -1.94 5.18 24.07
C VAL A 5 -0.57 5.80 23.80
N THR A 6 0.41 4.97 23.45
CA THR A 6 1.64 5.46 22.82
C THR A 6 1.26 6.03 21.45
N PRO A 7 1.66 7.26 21.10
CA PRO A 7 1.41 7.78 19.76
C PRO A 7 2.06 6.83 18.74
N ALA A 8 1.23 6.24 17.88
CA ALA A 8 1.72 5.49 16.74
C ALA A 8 2.39 6.47 15.78
N MET A 9 3.70 6.33 15.60
CA MET A 9 4.42 7.12 14.59
C MET A 9 4.11 6.51 13.23
N ALA A 10 3.61 7.31 12.30
CA ALA A 10 3.43 6.91 10.91
C ALA A 10 4.77 6.47 10.30
N THR A 11 4.79 5.33 9.62
CA THR A 11 6.00 4.80 8.97
C THR A 11 6.02 5.14 7.49
N GLU A 12 7.17 5.60 7.00
CA GLU A 12 7.41 5.75 5.57
C GLU A 12 8.06 4.49 5.00
N HIS A 13 7.45 3.92 3.97
CA HIS A 13 7.91 2.73 3.28
C HIS A 13 8.39 3.10 1.87
N TRP A 14 9.69 3.01 1.64
CA TRP A 14 10.27 3.22 0.32
C TRP A 14 10.10 1.96 -0.54
N VAL A 15 9.37 2.06 -1.63
CA VAL A 15 9.07 0.89 -2.47
C VAL A 15 10.36 0.36 -3.12
N GLY A 16 10.69 -0.89 -2.82
CA GLY A 16 11.94 -1.51 -3.25
C GLY A 16 13.15 -1.13 -2.39
N ASP A 17 12.94 -0.44 -1.25
CA ASP A 17 13.99 0.02 -0.34
C ASP A 17 15.12 0.76 -1.09
N ASP A 18 16.38 0.36 -0.90
CA ASP A 18 17.55 0.92 -1.58
C ASP A 18 17.61 0.61 -3.08
N GLN A 19 16.86 -0.40 -3.53
CA GLN A 19 16.82 -0.81 -4.93
C GLN A 19 15.85 0.03 -5.77
N GLY A 20 14.89 0.69 -5.10
CA GLY A 20 13.89 1.56 -5.71
C GLY A 20 12.91 0.86 -6.65
N TRP A 21 12.16 1.67 -7.38
CA TRP A 21 11.14 1.21 -8.33
C TRP A 21 11.75 0.92 -9.71
N LYS A 22 12.06 -0.36 -9.96
CA LYS A 22 12.66 -0.88 -11.19
C LYS A 22 12.10 -2.24 -11.64
N LEU A 23 12.52 -2.66 -12.83
CA LEU A 23 12.31 -4.02 -13.34
C LEU A 23 13.25 -5.04 -12.67
N ASN A 24 12.91 -6.34 -12.79
CA ASN A 24 13.68 -7.46 -12.24
C ASN A 24 13.87 -7.39 -10.71
N PHE A 25 12.85 -6.93 -10.00
CA PHE A 25 12.81 -6.88 -8.54
C PHE A 25 11.57 -7.61 -8.02
N ASP A 26 11.72 -8.35 -6.91
CA ASP A 26 10.63 -9.12 -6.31
C ASP A 26 9.83 -8.26 -5.32
N TYR A 27 8.87 -7.51 -5.87
CA TYR A 27 7.96 -6.69 -5.06
C TYR A 27 7.01 -7.51 -4.17
N LYS A 28 6.81 -8.79 -4.48
CA LYS A 28 5.99 -9.66 -3.63
C LYS A 28 6.75 -9.96 -2.35
N ALA A 29 7.99 -10.43 -2.47
CA ALA A 29 8.84 -10.69 -1.31
C ALA A 29 9.08 -9.42 -0.49
N TRP A 30 9.29 -8.27 -1.16
CA TRP A 30 9.39 -6.98 -0.48
C TRP A 30 8.13 -6.65 0.32
N ALA A 31 6.94 -6.75 -0.28
CA ALA A 31 5.69 -6.45 0.41
C ALA A 31 5.40 -7.42 1.58
N GLU A 32 5.78 -8.69 1.45
CA GLU A 32 5.64 -9.70 2.51
C GLU A 32 6.60 -9.47 3.69
N SER A 33 7.66 -8.68 3.50
CA SER A 33 8.62 -8.34 4.55
C SER A 33 8.23 -7.10 5.38
N LYS A 34 7.10 -6.46 5.05
CA LYS A 34 6.66 -5.20 5.67
C LYS A 34 5.26 -5.36 6.27
N GLU A 35 4.98 -4.55 7.28
CA GLU A 35 3.64 -4.37 7.83
C GLU A 35 3.19 -2.93 7.55
N PHE A 36 2.02 -2.78 6.95
CA PHE A 36 1.48 -1.48 6.54
C PHE A 36 0.25 -1.17 7.39
N HIS A 37 0.18 0.02 7.97
CA HIS A 37 -0.97 0.48 8.75
C HIS A 37 -1.62 1.72 8.14
N VAL A 38 -2.86 1.99 8.54
CA VAL A 38 -3.46 3.31 8.30
C VAL A 38 -2.59 4.38 8.95
N GLY A 39 -2.32 5.45 8.20
CA GLY A 39 -1.42 6.53 8.59
C GLY A 39 -0.01 6.41 8.02
N ASP A 40 0.43 5.22 7.63
CA ASP A 40 1.72 5.03 6.94
C ASP A 40 1.72 5.67 5.55
N THR A 41 2.92 5.87 5.00
CA THR A 41 3.11 6.34 3.63
C THR A 41 3.91 5.35 2.79
N LEU A 42 3.59 5.25 1.50
CA LEU A 42 4.44 4.63 0.48
C LEU A 42 5.16 5.72 -0.31
N SER A 43 6.48 5.70 -0.32
CA SER A 43 7.32 6.65 -1.05
C SER A 43 8.14 5.95 -2.13
N MET A 44 8.52 6.69 -3.17
CA MET A 44 9.30 6.16 -4.28
C MET A 44 10.41 7.13 -4.69
N LEU A 45 11.60 6.60 -4.96
CA LEU A 45 12.67 7.38 -5.59
C LEU A 45 12.31 7.61 -7.06
N VAL A 46 11.87 8.83 -7.37
CA VAL A 46 11.45 9.20 -8.73
C VAL A 46 12.64 9.24 -9.67
N ASN A 47 12.55 8.44 -10.74
CA ASN A 47 13.14 8.79 -12.02
C ASN A 47 11.99 9.25 -12.93
N ILE A 48 12.12 10.46 -13.49
CA ILE A 48 11.11 11.29 -14.21
C ILE A 48 10.33 10.54 -15.33
N ILE A 49 10.76 9.34 -15.70
CA ILE A 49 10.23 8.54 -16.82
C ILE A 49 9.25 7.44 -16.37
N LEU A 50 9.04 7.25 -15.06
CA LEU A 50 8.32 6.09 -14.49
C LEU A 50 7.05 6.52 -13.74
N PHE A 51 6.12 7.16 -14.44
CA PHE A 51 4.84 7.59 -13.87
C PHE A 51 4.09 6.46 -13.14
N TRP A 52 3.49 6.83 -12.01
CA TRP A 52 2.56 6.03 -11.22
C TRP A 52 1.32 5.63 -12.02
N ILE A 53 0.90 4.38 -11.88
CA ILE A 53 -0.50 4.01 -12.07
C ILE A 53 -1.00 3.34 -10.79
N TYR A 54 -1.96 3.98 -10.14
CA TYR A 54 -2.78 3.37 -9.09
C TYR A 54 -3.98 2.71 -9.73
N ILE A 55 -4.34 1.54 -9.20
CA ILE A 55 -5.59 0.92 -9.58
C ILE A 55 -6.37 0.53 -8.35
N ILE A 56 -7.60 1.01 -8.32
CA ILE A 56 -8.63 0.46 -7.46
C ILE A 56 -9.21 -0.76 -8.18
N ASN A 57 -9.06 -1.93 -7.55
CA ASN A 57 -9.69 -3.20 -7.92
C ASN A 57 -9.11 -3.99 -9.11
N ARG A 58 -9.70 -3.91 -10.31
CA ARG A 58 -9.66 -5.03 -11.28
C ARG A 58 -8.52 -5.03 -12.29
N GLY A 59 -7.71 -3.99 -12.30
CA GLY A 59 -6.72 -3.76 -13.33
C GLY A 59 -5.31 -4.30 -13.09
N PHE A 60 -4.99 -4.69 -11.85
CA PHE A 60 -3.63 -5.10 -11.46
C PHE A 60 -3.14 -6.35 -12.20
N THR A 61 -4.02 -7.34 -12.40
CA THR A 61 -3.66 -8.59 -13.09
C THR A 61 -3.48 -8.36 -14.59
N MET A 62 -4.28 -7.48 -15.19
CA MET A 62 -4.29 -7.21 -16.63
C MET A 62 -3.44 -6.00 -17.05
N CYS A 63 -2.88 -5.26 -16.09
CA CYS A 63 -2.23 -3.97 -16.33
C CYS A 63 -3.12 -3.00 -17.13
N SER A 64 -4.42 -2.95 -16.81
CA SER A 64 -5.47 -2.21 -17.55
C SER A 64 -6.43 -1.49 -16.59
N ASN A 65 -7.27 -0.56 -17.04
CA ASN A 65 -8.19 0.20 -16.15
C ASN A 65 -7.50 1.03 -15.07
N ALA A 66 -6.36 1.60 -15.45
CA ALA A 66 -5.59 2.57 -14.69
C ALA A 66 -6.40 3.83 -14.40
N GLU A 67 -6.62 4.16 -13.13
CA GLU A 67 -6.90 5.56 -12.78
C GLU A 67 -5.56 6.24 -12.52
N PRO A 68 -5.09 7.13 -13.41
CA PRO A 68 -3.83 7.81 -13.17
C PRO A 68 -3.92 8.57 -11.84
N LEU A 69 -2.99 8.33 -10.91
CA LEU A 69 -2.75 9.25 -9.79
C LEU A 69 -2.12 10.51 -10.41
N ASN A 70 -2.97 11.43 -10.84
CA ASN A 70 -2.57 12.67 -11.50
C ASN A 70 -1.94 13.69 -10.56
N SER A 71 -1.43 13.28 -9.41
CA SER A 71 -0.90 14.21 -8.42
C SER A 71 0.57 14.54 -8.64
N GLY A 72 1.34 13.70 -9.36
CA GLY A 72 2.80 13.81 -9.31
C GLY A 72 3.33 13.79 -7.87
N ASN A 73 2.55 13.21 -6.95
CA ASN A 73 2.97 13.04 -5.58
C ASN A 73 4.10 12.02 -5.59
N ASP A 74 5.09 12.19 -4.72
CA ASP A 74 6.16 11.21 -4.52
C ASP A 74 5.85 10.26 -3.34
N VAL A 75 4.73 10.54 -2.67
CA VAL A 75 4.29 9.95 -1.40
C VAL A 75 2.79 9.66 -1.43
N ILE A 76 2.41 8.41 -1.15
CA ILE A 76 1.03 7.92 -1.07
C ILE A 76 0.69 7.64 0.39
N GLU A 77 -0.28 8.36 0.95
CA GLU A 77 -0.78 8.10 2.29
C GLU A 77 -1.78 6.93 2.32
N LEU A 78 -1.60 6.00 3.25
CA LEU A 78 -2.47 4.84 3.44
C LEU A 78 -3.65 5.20 4.34
N LYS A 79 -4.75 5.65 3.73
CA LYS A 79 -5.88 6.25 4.46
C LYS A 79 -6.93 5.28 4.99
N SER A 80 -6.97 4.05 4.48
CA SER A 80 -7.92 3.05 4.98
C SER A 80 -7.42 1.62 4.82
N PRO A 81 -7.86 0.69 5.68
CA PRO A 81 -7.44 -0.70 5.63
C PRO A 81 -7.85 -1.39 4.33
N GLY A 82 -7.19 -2.51 4.04
CA GLY A 82 -7.50 -3.41 2.94
C GLY A 82 -6.38 -3.51 1.90
N LYS A 83 -6.63 -4.35 0.90
CA LYS A 83 -5.67 -4.60 -0.18
C LYS A 83 -5.56 -3.40 -1.12
N ARG A 84 -4.33 -3.04 -1.45
CA ARG A 84 -3.98 -1.99 -2.42
C ARG A 84 -3.04 -2.55 -3.47
N TRP A 85 -3.12 -2.00 -4.68
CA TRP A 85 -2.35 -2.44 -5.83
C TRP A 85 -1.79 -1.25 -6.61
N TYR A 86 -0.52 -1.34 -6.97
CA TYR A 86 0.21 -0.28 -7.67
C TYR A 86 1.06 -0.90 -8.78
N PHE A 87 1.21 -0.22 -9.92
CA PHE A 87 2.16 -0.64 -10.96
C PHE A 87 2.70 0.53 -11.78
N CYS A 88 3.77 0.29 -12.52
CA CYS A 88 4.33 1.27 -13.44
C CYS A 88 3.54 1.30 -14.75
N GLY A 89 3.05 2.48 -15.12
CA GLY A 89 2.26 2.69 -16.33
C GLY A 89 3.02 2.72 -17.64
N ALA A 90 4.35 2.77 -17.58
CA ALA A 90 5.18 2.72 -18.77
C ALA A 90 4.95 1.41 -19.52
N LYS A 91 5.01 1.49 -20.85
CA LYS A 91 4.71 0.37 -21.76
C LYS A 91 5.51 -0.87 -21.34
N TYR A 92 4.81 -1.99 -21.18
CA TYR A 92 5.35 -3.29 -20.77
C TYR A 92 5.88 -3.43 -19.33
N HIS A 93 6.06 -2.36 -18.56
CA HIS A 93 6.71 -2.46 -17.24
C HIS A 93 5.90 -3.29 -16.23
N CYS A 94 4.59 -3.07 -16.18
CA CYS A 94 3.70 -3.87 -15.33
C CYS A 94 3.69 -5.35 -15.71
N GLN A 95 3.67 -5.66 -17.02
CA GLN A 95 3.72 -7.03 -17.53
C GLN A 95 5.05 -7.71 -17.20
N LEU A 96 6.13 -6.94 -17.15
CA LEU A 96 7.46 -7.38 -16.75
C LEU A 96 7.68 -7.37 -15.22
N GLY A 97 6.62 -7.22 -14.43
CA GLY A 97 6.65 -7.43 -12.97
C GLY A 97 6.85 -6.16 -12.13
N MET A 98 6.87 -4.97 -12.74
CA MET A 98 6.96 -3.71 -12.01
C MET A 98 5.60 -3.31 -11.41
N LYS A 99 5.18 -4.08 -10.40
CA LYS A 99 3.89 -4.02 -9.75
C LYS A 99 3.98 -4.54 -8.32
N VAL A 100 3.21 -3.96 -7.41
CA VAL A 100 3.19 -4.35 -5.99
C VAL A 100 1.77 -4.40 -5.46
N ALA A 101 1.52 -5.39 -4.60
CA ALA A 101 0.28 -5.53 -3.85
C ALA A 101 0.61 -5.49 -2.36
N ILE A 102 -0.08 -4.65 -1.61
CA ILE A 102 0.08 -4.54 -0.15
C ILE A 102 -1.26 -4.77 0.54
N ASN A 103 -1.20 -5.08 1.83
CA ASN A 103 -2.38 -5.18 2.69
C ASN A 103 -2.25 -4.20 3.86
N VAL A 104 -3.12 -3.20 3.91
CA VAL A 104 -3.12 -2.16 4.94
C VAL A 104 -3.96 -2.62 6.13
N LEU A 105 -3.36 -2.63 7.30
CA LEU A 105 -4.01 -2.91 8.59
C LEU A 105 -4.62 -1.63 9.17
N PRO A 106 -5.56 -1.72 10.13
CA PRO A 106 -6.05 -0.57 10.90
C PRO A 106 -4.92 0.23 11.56
N GLU A 107 -5.16 1.48 11.93
CA GLU A 107 -4.17 2.28 12.65
C GLU A 107 -3.76 1.58 13.97
N VAL A 108 -2.46 1.60 14.29
CA VAL A 108 -1.93 0.96 15.49
C VAL A 108 -2.56 1.61 16.73
N GLY A 109 -3.24 0.81 17.55
CA GLY A 109 -3.95 1.29 18.74
C GLY A 109 -5.44 1.59 18.52
N SER A 110 -5.95 1.46 17.29
CA SER A 110 -7.40 1.42 17.06
C SER A 110 -8.02 0.17 17.70
N PRO A 111 -9.14 0.28 18.43
CA PRO A 111 -9.85 -0.89 18.92
C PRO A 111 -10.31 -1.72 17.72
N SER A 112 -9.74 -2.91 17.55
CA SER A 112 -10.21 -3.87 16.57
C SER A 112 -11.68 -4.14 16.85
N THR A 113 -12.57 -3.79 15.93
CA THR A 113 -13.99 -4.15 15.99
C THR A 113 -14.08 -5.67 15.92
N ALA A 114 -14.09 -6.32 17.08
CA ALA A 114 -14.46 -7.72 17.20
C ALA A 114 -15.89 -7.89 16.63
N PRO A 115 -16.21 -9.02 15.99
CA PRO A 115 -17.59 -9.30 15.59
C PRO A 115 -18.46 -9.22 16.84
N SER A 116 -19.46 -8.33 16.80
CA SER A 116 -20.43 -8.14 17.87
C SER A 116 -21.13 -9.48 18.14
N GLY A 117 -20.77 -10.14 19.23
CA GLY A 117 -21.54 -11.26 19.75
C GLY A 117 -22.87 -10.71 20.26
N SER A 118 -23.94 -11.03 19.54
CA SER A 118 -25.32 -10.67 19.87
C SER A 118 -25.69 -10.92 21.33
N PRO A 119 -26.64 -10.16 21.90
CA PRO A 119 -27.09 -10.37 23.27
C PRO A 119 -27.92 -11.66 23.35
N ALA A 120 -27.57 -12.55 24.26
CA ALA A 120 -28.46 -13.60 24.71
C ALA A 120 -29.07 -13.17 26.05
N SER A 121 -30.36 -12.84 26.01
CA SER A 121 -31.21 -12.59 27.16
C SER A 121 -31.29 -13.80 28.08
N SER A 122 -31.31 -13.56 29.39
CA SER A 122 -32.26 -14.12 30.37
C SER A 122 -32.13 -13.36 31.69
#